data_AF-A0A962CI42-F1
#
_entry.id   AF-A0A962CI42-F1
#
_cell.length_a   1.000
_cell.length_b   1.000
_cell.length_c   1.000
_cell.angle_alpha   90.00
_cell.angle_beta   90.00
_cell.angle_gamma   90.00
#
_symmetry.space_group_name_H-M   'P 1'
#
loop_
_entity.id
_entity.type
_entity.pdbx_description
1 polymer ?
#
loop_
_entity_poly.entity_id
_entity_poly.type
_entity_poly.pdbx_seq_one_letter_code
_entity_poly.pdbx_strand_id
1 'polypeptide(L)'
;MQHSYRNRKRRKLKAEINVVPYIDVMLVLLIIFMVTAPLMNLGVDIELPKSNATAIQNDKEPVVVSVDKDGALFLTIGASTREPVDEETLVNKVSAFVRQNPQV
;
A
#
# COMPACT_ATOMS: atom_id res chain seq x y z
N MET A 1 -91.67 10.86 -2.61
CA MET A 1 -90.41 10.41 -1.99
C MET A 1 -89.80 9.30 -2.84
N GLN A 2 -88.57 9.47 -3.34
CA GLN A 2 -87.74 8.39 -3.89
C GLN A 2 -86.28 8.84 -3.81
N HIS A 3 -85.54 8.29 -2.85
CA HIS A 3 -84.12 8.57 -2.66
C HIS A 3 -83.31 7.68 -3.62
N SER A 4 -82.56 8.32 -4.53
CA SER A 4 -81.56 7.65 -5.36
C SER A 4 -80.34 7.30 -4.50
N TYR A 5 -80.10 6.00 -4.28
CA TYR A 5 -78.90 5.51 -3.61
C TYR A 5 -77.73 5.51 -4.59
N ARG A 6 -76.83 6.49 -4.41
CA ARG A 6 -75.62 6.68 -5.19
C ARG A 6 -74.56 5.65 -4.74
N ASN A 7 -74.38 4.59 -5.52
CA ASN A 7 -73.44 3.51 -5.20
C ASN A 7 -71.99 4.00 -5.28
N ARG A 8 -71.32 4.15 -4.13
CA ARG A 8 -69.92 4.61 -4.02
C ARG A 8 -68.99 3.43 -4.32
N LYS A 9 -68.45 3.37 -5.54
CA LYS A 9 -67.43 2.40 -5.94
C LYS A 9 -66.18 2.60 -5.06
N ARG A 10 -65.96 1.73 -4.07
CA ARG A 10 -64.74 1.73 -3.23
C ARG A 10 -63.54 1.48 -4.12
N ARG A 11 -62.65 2.48 -4.22
CA ARG A 11 -61.37 2.39 -4.91
C ARG A 11 -60.49 1.44 -4.08
N LYS A 12 -60.18 0.25 -4.59
CA LYS A 12 -59.22 -0.67 -3.96
C LYS A 12 -57.86 0.04 -3.91
N LEU A 13 -57.29 0.17 -2.72
CA LEU A 13 -55.91 0.63 -2.54
C LEU A 13 -54.98 -0.44 -3.12
N LYS A 14 -54.20 -0.06 -4.14
CA LYS A 14 -53.12 -0.91 -4.66
C LYS A 14 -51.95 -0.84 -3.69
N ALA A 15 -51.72 -1.92 -2.95
CA ALA A 15 -50.56 -2.10 -2.09
C ALA A 15 -49.49 -2.91 -2.85
N GLU A 16 -49.03 -2.38 -3.98
CA GLU A 16 -47.88 -2.95 -4.70
C GLU A 16 -46.64 -2.36 -4.02
N ILE A 17 -45.79 -3.21 -3.41
CA ILE A 17 -44.52 -2.75 -2.84
C ILE A 17 -43.66 -2.27 -4.01
N ASN A 18 -43.20 -1.02 -3.96
CA ASN A 18 -42.18 -0.56 -4.89
C ASN A 18 -40.89 -1.31 -4.56
N VAL A 19 -40.50 -2.29 -5.38
CA VAL A 19 -39.28 -3.10 -5.21
C VAL A 19 -38.03 -2.36 -5.71
N VAL A 20 -38.23 -1.36 -6.57
CA VAL A 20 -37.15 -0.54 -7.18
C VAL A 20 -36.21 0.10 -6.15
N PRO A 21 -36.68 0.69 -5.02
CA PRO A 21 -35.79 1.27 -4.01
C PRO A 21 -34.93 0.22 -3.28
N TYR A 22 -35.45 -1.00 -3.08
CA TYR A 22 -34.71 -2.07 -2.39
C TYR A 22 -33.60 -2.65 -3.28
N ILE A 23 -33.89 -2.82 -4.57
CA ILE A 23 -32.92 -3.30 -5.55
C ILE A 23 -31.75 -2.33 -5.65
N ASP A 24 -32.02 -1.02 -5.67
CA ASP A 24 -30.99 0.03 -5.76
C ASP A 24 -30.00 -0.02 -4.58
N VAL A 25 -30.52 -0.10 -3.35
CA VAL A 25 -29.68 -0.22 -2.14
C VAL A 25 -28.84 -1.51 -2.16
N MET A 26 -29.41 -2.63 -2.57
CA MET A 26 -28.68 -3.89 -2.67
C MET A 26 -27.58 -3.83 -3.75
N LEU A 27 -27.84 -3.17 -4.89
CA LEU A 27 -26.87 -3.02 -5.99
C LEU A 27 -25.71 -2.11 -5.59
N VAL A 28 -25.98 -1.01 -4.87
CA VAL A 28 -24.94 -0.12 -4.34
C VAL A 28 -23.99 -0.87 -3.40
N LEU A 29 -24.51 -1.73 -2.52
CA LEU A 29 -23.67 -2.55 -1.63
C LEU A 29 -22.77 -3.52 -2.41
N LEU A 30 -23.28 -4.14 -3.48
CA LEU A 30 -22.49 -5.02 -4.34
C LEU A 30 -21.37 -4.26 -5.08
N ILE A 31 -21.65 -3.04 -5.56
CA ILE A 31 -20.65 -2.18 -6.22
C ILE A 31 -19.53 -1.80 -5.24
N ILE A 32 -19.87 -1.43 -4.00
CA ILE A 32 -18.87 -1.11 -2.97
C ILE A 32 -17.92 -2.30 -2.76
N PHE A 33 -18.46 -3.51 -2.59
CA PHE A 33 -17.62 -4.70 -2.42
C PHE A 33 -16.76 -5.00 -3.66
N MET A 34 -17.32 -4.89 -4.87
CA MET A 34 -16.58 -5.11 -6.12
C MET A 34 -15.40 -4.13 -6.29
N VAL A 35 -15.55 -2.87 -5.85
CA VAL A 35 -14.51 -1.83 -5.95
C VAL A 35 -13.40 -2.00 -4.91
N THR A 36 -13.68 -2.60 -3.74
CA THR A 36 -12.64 -2.80 -2.71
C THR A 36 -11.59 -3.86 -3.09
N ALA A 37 -11.94 -4.86 -3.90
CA ALA A 37 -11.02 -5.92 -4.33
C ALA A 37 -9.79 -5.43 -5.13
N PRO A 38 -9.92 -4.56 -6.17
CA PRO A 38 -8.76 -4.08 -6.93
C PRO A 38 -7.80 -3.20 -6.13
N LEU A 39 -8.21 -2.64 -4.99
CA LEU A 39 -7.34 -1.81 -4.14
C LEU A 39 -6.34 -2.64 -3.32
N MET A 40 -6.51 -3.97 -3.23
CA MET A 40 -5.58 -4.85 -2.51
C MET A 40 -4.31 -5.21 -3.29
N ASN A 41 -4.15 -4.74 -4.53
CA ASN A 41 -2.96 -5.00 -5.35
C ASN A 41 -2.00 -3.80 -5.38
N LEU A 42 -1.58 -3.30 -4.21
CA LEU A 42 -0.37 -2.47 -4.12
C LEU A 42 0.86 -3.40 -4.04
N GLY A 43 1.04 -4.23 -5.06
CA GLY A 43 2.28 -4.94 -5.30
C GLY A 43 3.11 -4.10 -6.26
N VAL A 44 4.08 -3.35 -5.76
CA VAL A 44 5.12 -2.80 -6.63
C VAL A 44 5.86 -4.01 -7.19
N ASP A 45 5.79 -4.22 -8.50
CA ASP A 45 6.53 -5.29 -9.16
C ASP A 45 8.00 -4.88 -9.20
N ILE A 46 8.78 -5.32 -8.21
CA ILE A 46 10.20 -5.01 -8.10
C ILE A 46 10.96 -6.13 -8.83
N GLU A 47 11.30 -5.88 -10.09
CA GLU A 47 12.28 -6.68 -10.80
C GLU A 47 13.66 -6.42 -10.21
N LEU A 48 14.07 -7.28 -9.27
CA LEU A 48 15.45 -7.30 -8.80
C LEU A 48 16.33 -7.85 -9.92
N PRO A 49 17.36 -7.11 -10.38
CA PRO A 49 18.32 -7.67 -11.32
C PRO A 49 18.96 -8.90 -10.67
N LYS A 50 18.89 -10.05 -11.35
CA LYS A 50 19.61 -11.24 -10.92
C LYS A 50 21.10 -10.94 -11.01
N SER A 51 21.68 -10.58 -9.87
CA SER A 51 23.10 -10.39 -9.75
C SER A 51 23.78 -11.74 -9.99
N ASN A 52 24.58 -11.84 -11.06
CA ASN A 52 25.56 -12.91 -11.22
C ASN A 52 26.77 -12.72 -10.28
N ALA A 53 26.62 -11.95 -9.20
CA ALA A 53 27.63 -11.91 -8.16
C ALA A 53 27.65 -13.28 -7.50
N THR A 54 28.58 -14.12 -7.94
CA THR A 54 29.27 -15.04 -7.05
C THR A 54 29.49 -14.26 -5.76
N ALA A 55 28.98 -14.76 -4.64
CA ALA A 55 29.28 -14.17 -3.34
C ALA A 55 30.80 -14.04 -3.29
N ILE A 56 31.31 -12.81 -3.48
CA ILE A 56 32.73 -12.60 -3.33
C ILE A 56 32.90 -12.86 -1.84
N GLN A 57 33.55 -13.96 -1.49
CA GLN A 57 34.17 -14.13 -0.20
C GLN A 57 35.27 -13.07 -0.14
N ASN A 58 34.86 -11.82 -0.04
CA ASN A 58 35.74 -10.76 0.36
C ASN A 58 35.93 -11.02 1.85
N ASP A 59 37.11 -11.50 2.23
CA ASP A 59 37.60 -11.48 3.62
C ASP A 59 37.71 -10.04 4.18
N LYS A 60 37.21 -9.04 3.44
CA LYS A 60 37.20 -7.63 3.79
C LYS A 60 35.86 -7.30 4.44
N GLU A 61 35.93 -6.65 5.59
CA GLU A 61 34.74 -6.16 6.27
C GLU A 61 33.94 -5.24 5.34
N PRO A 62 32.66 -5.57 5.05
CA PRO A 62 31.84 -4.75 4.18
C PRO A 62 31.48 -3.44 4.90
N VAL A 63 31.45 -2.35 4.14
CA VAL A 63 30.87 -1.08 4.59
C VAL A 63 29.49 -0.96 3.97
N VAL A 64 28.47 -0.87 4.83
CA VAL A 64 27.07 -0.79 4.43
C VAL A 64 26.53 0.60 4.81
N VAL A 65 26.08 1.34 3.80
CA VAL A 65 25.37 2.61 3.97
C VAL A 65 23.87 2.33 3.81
N SER A 66 23.08 2.69 4.82
CA SER A 66 21.62 2.52 4.82
C SER A 66 20.92 3.87 4.92
N VAL A 67 19.77 3.99 4.27
CA VAL A 67 18.92 5.19 4.30
C VAL A 67 17.53 4.78 4.75
N ASP A 68 17.01 5.39 5.82
CA ASP A 68 15.63 5.15 6.25
C ASP A 68 14.62 5.97 5.44
N LYS A 69 13.34 5.60 5.55
CA LYS A 69 12.21 6.29 4.90
C LYS A 69 12.16 7.81 5.14
N ASP A 70 12.70 8.26 6.28
CA ASP A 70 12.71 9.67 6.70
C ASP A 70 13.98 10.40 6.21
N GLY A 71 14.84 9.73 5.42
CA GLY A 71 16.09 10.27 4.89
C GLY A 71 17.28 10.19 5.84
N ALA A 72 17.12 9.59 7.02
CA ALA A 72 18.21 9.41 7.98
C ALA A 72 19.26 8.42 7.45
N LEU A 73 20.54 8.82 7.52
CA LEU A 73 21.68 8.03 7.07
C LEU A 73 22.25 7.20 8.21
N PHE A 74 22.64 5.97 7.88
CA PHE A 74 23.25 5.04 8.83
C PHE A 74 24.45 4.34 8.19
N LEU A 75 25.45 4.09 9.01
CA LEU A 75 26.67 3.41 8.61
C LEU A 75 26.89 2.16 9.47
N THR A 76 27.21 1.06 8.81
CA THR A 76 27.63 -0.20 9.43
C THR A 76 28.96 -0.62 8.81
N ILE A 77 29.98 -0.84 9.64
CA ILE A 77 31.32 -1.30 9.20
C ILE A 77 31.57 -2.68 9.82
N GLY A 78 31.71 -3.71 8.98
CA GLY A 78 31.97 -5.07 9.44
C GLY A 78 30.87 -5.62 10.36
N ALA A 79 31.27 -6.12 11.53
CA ALA A 79 30.36 -6.64 12.56
C ALA A 79 29.85 -5.57 13.55
N SER A 80 30.13 -4.29 13.29
CA SER A 80 29.68 -3.20 14.16
C SER A 80 28.16 -3.03 14.11
N THR A 81 27.60 -2.43 15.16
CA THR A 81 26.19 -2.05 15.19
C THR A 81 25.91 -0.90 14.23
N ARG A 82 24.68 -0.82 13.74
CA ARG A 82 24.22 0.27 12.88
C ARG A 82 24.27 1.61 13.65
N GLU A 83 25.04 2.57 13.14
CA GLU A 83 25.18 3.91 13.73
C GLU A 83 24.51 4.97 12.87
N PRO A 84 23.70 5.90 13.44
CA PRO A 84 23.24 7.08 12.71
C PRO A 84 24.41 8.02 12.43
N VAL A 85 24.47 8.56 11.22
CA VAL A 85 25.53 9.50 10.79
C VAL A 85 24.91 10.66 10.01
N ASP A 86 25.54 11.82 10.06
CA ASP A 86 25.25 12.92 9.13
C ASP A 86 26.07 12.75 7.83
N GLU A 87 25.77 13.55 6.82
CA GLU A 87 26.40 13.48 5.50
C GLU A 87 27.91 13.74 5.56
N GLU A 88 28.34 14.73 6.36
CA GLU A 88 29.75 15.09 6.51
C GLU A 88 30.54 13.95 7.18
N THR A 89 30.01 13.41 8.28
CA THR A 89 30.62 12.29 9.01
C THR A 89 30.64 11.02 8.16
N LEU A 90 29.60 10.79 7.35
CA LEU A 90 29.58 9.68 6.40
C LEU A 90 30.73 9.79 5.39
N VAL A 91 30.88 10.95 4.75
CA VAL A 91 31.98 11.18 3.79
C VAL A 91 33.34 11.00 4.46
N ASN A 92 33.52 11.54 5.67
CA ASN A 92 34.76 11.43 6.42
C ASN A 92 35.10 9.96 6.77
N LYS A 93 34.13 9.20 7.31
CA LYS A 93 34.34 7.79 7.69
C LYS A 93 34.58 6.89 6.48
N VAL A 94 33.80 7.05 5.40
CA VAL A 94 33.94 6.23 4.18
C VAL A 94 35.22 6.57 3.43
N SER A 95 35.58 7.84 3.31
CA SER A 95 36.83 8.24 2.64
C SER A 95 38.07 7.79 3.41
N ALA A 96 38.04 7.81 4.75
CA ALA A 96 39.09 7.23 5.58
C ALA A 96 39.22 5.72 5.35
N PHE A 97 38.09 5.00 5.29
CA PHE A 97 38.07 3.57 5.04
C PHE A 97 38.66 3.19 3.67
N VAL A 98 38.29 3.92 2.60
CA VAL A 98 38.80 3.68 1.23
C VAL A 98 40.30 3.98 1.14
N ARG A 99 40.79 5.03 1.82
CA ARG A 99 42.23 5.33 1.87
C ARG A 99 43.03 4.24 2.59
N GLN A 100 42.45 3.66 3.64
CA GLN A 100 43.09 2.59 4.41
C GLN A 100 43.05 1.24 3.68
N ASN A 101 42.03 1.04 2.82
CA ASN A 101 41.83 -0.18 2.05
C ASN A 101 41.73 0.16 0.54
N PRO A 102 42.84 0.39 -0.18
CA PRO A 102 42.85 0.83 -1.59
C PRO A 102 42.38 -0.25 -2.59
N GLN A 103 41.73 -1.29 -2.10
CA GLN A 103 41.42 -2.55 -2.76
C GLN A 103 39.94 -2.96 -2.56
N VAL A 104 39.13 -2.09 -1.95
CA VAL A 104 37.65 -2.13 -2.01
C VAL A 104 37.14 -1.29 -3.17
#